data_AF-A0A0F7BZ15-F1
#
_entry.id   AF-A0A0F7BZ15-F1
#
_cell.length_a   1.000
_cell.length_b   1.000
_cell.length_c   1.000
_cell.angle_alpha   90.00
_cell.angle_beta   90.00
_cell.angle_gamma   90.00
#
_symmetry.space_group_name_H-M   'P 1'
#
loop_
_entity.id
_entity.type
_entity.pdbx_description
1 polymer ?
#
loop_
_entity_poly.entity_id
_entity_poly.type
_entity_poly.pdbx_seq_one_letter_code
_entity_poly.pdbx_strand_id
1 'polypeptide(L)' 'MKSAAQQGFVQQVGKKVTDQNITVELKEILADSMRIVAILDAMDKGGNKISQDDLSHHFEEALLDPSEKI' A
#
# COMPACT_ATOMS: atom_id res chain seq x y z
N MET A 1 4.15 -7.24 -14.85
CA MET A 1 3.10 -6.26 -14.46
C MET A 1 1.98 -6.13 -15.48
N LYS A 2 2.23 -5.99 -16.80
CA LYS A 2 1.15 -5.90 -17.81
C LYS A 2 0.16 -7.09 -17.83
N SER A 3 0.59 -8.32 -17.55
CA SER A 3 -0.32 -9.48 -17.58
C SER A 3 -1.22 -9.59 -16.33
N ALA A 4 -0.76 -9.17 -15.16
CA ALA A 4 -1.56 -9.18 -13.93
C ALA A 4 -2.65 -8.09 -13.95
N ALA A 5 -2.33 -6.91 -14.49
CA ALA A 5 -3.30 -5.83 -14.69
C ALA A 5 -4.41 -6.21 -15.69
N GLN A 6 -4.08 -7.00 -16.73
CA GLN A 6 -5.05 -7.46 -17.73
C GLN A 6 -6.04 -8.51 -17.21
N GLN A 7 -5.75 -9.16 -16.08
CA GLN A 7 -6.60 -10.20 -15.49
C GLN A 7 -7.43 -9.68 -14.30
N GLY A 8 -7.42 -8.36 -14.04
CA GLY A 8 -8.16 -7.76 -12.93
C GLY A 8 -7.52 -7.97 -11.55
N PHE A 9 -6.32 -8.55 -11.50
CA PHE A 9 -5.59 -8.81 -10.26
C PHE A 9 -4.82 -7.58 -9.73
N VAL A 10 -4.86 -6.45 -10.43
CA VAL A 10 -4.20 -5.19 -10.01
C VAL A 10 -5.16 -4.02 -10.19
N GLN A 11 -5.31 -3.22 -9.14
CA GLN A 11 -6.08 -1.98 -9.17
C GLN A 11 -5.20 -0.81 -8.75
N GLN A 12 -5.18 0.24 -9.57
CA GLN A 12 -4.57 1.52 -9.17
C GLN A 12 -5.48 2.22 -8.16
N VAL A 13 -4.88 2.71 -7.08
CA VAL A 13 -5.58 3.34 -5.95
C VAL A 13 -5.25 4.83 -5.87
N GLY A 14 -3.96 5.19 -5.93
CA GLY A 14 -3.50 6.58 -5.93
C GLY A 14 -3.96 7.40 -4.70
N LYS A 15 -4.16 6.76 -3.55
CA LYS A 15 -4.61 7.42 -2.32
C LYS A 15 -3.41 7.79 -1.47
N LYS A 16 -3.47 8.97 -0.85
CA LYS A 16 -2.38 9.53 -0.05
C LYS A 16 -2.90 9.95 1.31
N VAL A 17 -2.10 9.72 2.34
CA VAL A 17 -2.33 10.22 3.70
C VAL A 17 -1.02 10.84 4.18
N THR A 18 -1.11 12.00 4.83
CA THR A 18 0.04 12.67 5.41
C THR A 18 -0.14 12.75 6.92
N ASP A 19 0.82 12.23 7.67
CA ASP A 19 0.93 12.39 9.12
C ASP A 19 2.37 12.76 9.51
N GLN A 20 2.53 13.66 10.47
CA GLN A 20 3.84 14.05 11.01
C GLN A 20 4.93 14.34 9.94
N ASN A 21 4.56 15.04 8.86
CA ASN A 21 5.44 15.36 7.72
C ASN A 21 5.86 14.19 6.83
N ILE A 22 5.27 13.01 7.02
CA ILE A 22 5.43 11.85 6.15
C ILE A 22 4.15 11.65 5.35
N THR A 23 4.28 11.57 4.03
CA THR A 23 3.17 11.22 3.13
C THR A 23 3.33 9.79 2.68
N VAL A 24 2.35 8.94 3.00
CA VAL A 24 2.25 7.57 2.49
C VAL A 24 1.27 7.55 1.33
N GLU A 25 1.66 6.92 0.22
CA GLU A 25 0.85 6.72 -0.97
C GLU A 25 0.61 5.24 -1.21
N LEU A 26 -0.67 4.82 -1.17
CA LEU A 26 -1.11 3.54 -1.71
C LEU A 26 -1.29 3.69 -3.21
N LYS A 27 -0.35 3.14 -3.97
CA LYS A 27 -0.33 3.25 -5.42
C LYS A 27 -1.23 2.22 -6.06
N GLU A 28 -1.05 0.96 -5.68
CA GLU A 28 -1.70 -0.18 -6.31
C GLU A 28 -2.02 -1.25 -5.25
N ILE A 29 -3.14 -1.95 -5.44
CA ILE A 29 -3.45 -3.19 -4.73
C ILE A 29 -3.41 -4.32 -5.74
N LEU A 30 -2.77 -5.42 -5.38
CA LEU A 30 -2.90 -6.70 -6.06
C LEU A 30 -3.64 -7.67 -5.15
N ALA A 31 -4.63 -8.36 -5.67
CA ALA A 31 -5.37 -9.34 -4.89
C ALA A 31 -5.72 -10.55 -5.77
N ASP A 32 -5.57 -11.73 -5.19
CA ASP A 32 -6.08 -12.99 -5.72
C ASP A 32 -6.81 -13.77 -4.62
N SER A 33 -7.25 -14.99 -4.93
CA SER A 33 -7.98 -15.83 -3.97
C SER A 33 -7.17 -16.27 -2.75
N MET A 34 -5.85 -16.10 -2.77
CA MET A 34 -4.93 -16.56 -1.73
C MET A 34 -4.28 -15.41 -0.95
N ARG A 35 -4.09 -14.23 -1.56
CA ARG A 35 -3.28 -13.13 -1.00
C ARG A 35 -3.75 -11.76 -1.45
N ILE A 36 -3.46 -10.77 -0.61
CA ILE A 36 -3.54 -9.34 -0.92
C ILE A 36 -2.14 -8.75 -0.75
N VAL A 37 -1.72 -7.93 -1.71
CA VAL A 37 -0.46 -7.19 -1.70
C VAL A 37 -0.76 -5.71 -1.96
N ALA A 38 -0.29 -4.83 -1.08
CA ALA A 38 -0.37 -3.39 -1.26
C ALA A 38 0.99 -2.84 -1.69
N ILE A 39 1.00 -2.00 -2.73
CA ILE A 39 2.21 -1.30 -3.20
C ILE A 39 2.16 0.13 -2.67
N LEU A 40 3.10 0.44 -1.78
CA LEU A 40 3.14 1.68 -1.02
C LEU A 40 4.47 2.39 -1.26
N ASP A 41 4.44 3.72 -1.36
CA ASP A 41 5.61 4.59 -1.21
C ASP A 41 5.40 5.51 -0.01
N ALA A 42 6.48 5.99 0.60
CA ALA A 42 6.42 7.09 1.55
C ALA A 42 7.47 8.16 1.22
N MET A 43 7.13 9.41 1.51
CA MET A 43 7.97 10.58 1.26
C MET A 43 7.98 11.50 2.47
N ASP A 44 9.13 12.11 2.76
CA ASP A 44 9.24 13.18 3.74
C ASP A 44 8.70 14.53 3.20
N LYS A 45 8.71 15.58 4.04
CA LYS A 45 8.30 16.94 3.66
C LYS A 45 9.09 17.54 2.50
N GLY A 46 10.31 17.08 2.26
CA GLY A 46 11.17 17.51 1.17
C GLY A 46 10.89 16.78 -0.14
N GLY A 47 9.98 15.80 -0.12
CA GLY A 47 9.74 14.91 -1.25
C GLY A 47 10.78 13.82 -1.39
N ASN A 48 11.67 13.64 -0.41
CA ASN A 48 12.63 12.54 -0.42
C ASN A 48 11.89 11.25 -0.09
N LYS A 49 12.15 10.20 -0.88
CA LYS A 49 11.59 8.89 -0.58
C LYS A 49 12.21 8.31 0.68
N ILE A 50 11.36 7.78 1.54
CA ILE A 50 11.78 6.93 2.66
C ILE A 50 12.16 5.56 2.09
N SER A 51 13.24 4.97 2.59
CA SER A 51 13.71 3.68 2.10
C SER A 51 12.73 2.55 2.45
N GLN A 52 12.74 1.47 1.67
CA GLN A 52 11.91 0.31 1.96
C GLN A 52 12.31 -0.37 3.27
N ASP A 53 13.61 -0.41 3.57
CA ASP A 53 14.12 -0.97 4.82
C ASP A 53 13.55 -0.21 6.02
N ASP A 54 13.61 1.12 6.00
CA ASP A 54 13.06 1.97 7.07
C ASP A 54 11.54 1.79 7.23
N LEU A 55 10.80 1.68 6.12
CA LEU A 55 9.36 1.42 6.16
C LEU A 55 9.05 0.03 6.71
N SER A 56 9.79 -1.00 6.30
CA SER A 56 9.53 -2.39 6.67
C SER A 56 9.62 -2.63 8.18
N HIS A 57 10.45 -1.84 8.88
CA HIS A 57 10.57 -1.89 10.35
C HIS A 57 9.39 -1.24 11.10
N HIS A 58 8.54 -0.48 10.40
CA HIS A 58 7.44 0.29 10.99
C HIS A 58 6.06 -0.09 10.45
N PHE A 59 6.00 -0.99 9.47
CA PHE A 59 4.74 -1.56 9.00
C PHE A 59 4.22 -2.56 10.03
N GLU A 60 3.18 -2.17 10.77
CA GLU A 60 2.33 -3.14 11.46
C GLU A 60 1.47 -3.85 10.41
N GLU A 61 1.55 -5.19 10.40
CA GLU A 61 0.86 -6.05 9.45
C GLU A 61 -0.66 -5.75 9.45
N ALA A 62 -1.24 -5.67 8.25
CA ALA A 62 -2.60 -5.19 8.01
C ALA A 62 -3.65 -5.78 8.99
N LEU A 63 -4.43 -4.89 9.61
CA LEU A 63 -5.60 -5.29 10.41
C LEU A 63 -6.76 -5.65 9.47
N LEU A 64 -7.24 -6.89 9.54
CA LEU A 64 -8.53 -7.27 8.96
C LEU A 64 -9.64 -6.59 9.75
N ASP A 65 -10.57 -5.93 9.07
CA ASP A 65 -11.73 -5.30 9.72
C ASP A 65 -12.64 -6.38 10.31
N PRO A 66 -12.77 -6.47 11.65
CA PRO A 66 -13.61 -7.49 12.29
C PRO A 66 -15.10 -7.14 12.26
N SER A 67 -15.48 -5.98 11.71
CA SER A 67 -16.85 -5.48 11.75
C SER A 67 -17.77 -6.05 10.66
N GLU A 68 -17.23 -6.80 9.68
CA GLU A 68 -18.05 -7.63 8.81
C GLU A 68 -18.53 -8.87 9.57
N LYS A 69 -19.73 -8.77 10.16
CA LYS A 69 -20.51 -9.95 10.55
C LYS A 69 -20.88 -10.71 9.28
N ILE A 70 -20.34 -11.93 9.15
CA ILE A 70 -20.81 -12.96 8.21
C ILE A 70 -22.27 -13.33 8.54
#